data_AF-A0AAW2BSD9-F1
#
_entry.id   AF-A0AAW2BSD9-F1
#
_cell.length_a   1.000
_cell.length_b   1.000
_cell.length_c   1.000
_cell.angle_alpha   90.00
_cell.angle_beta   90.00
_cell.angle_gamma   90.00
#
_symmetry.space_group_name_H-M   'P 1'
#
loop_
_entity.id
_entity.type
_entity.pdbx_description
1 polymer ?
#
loop_
_entity_poly.entity_id
_entity_poly.type
_entity_poly.pdbx_seq_one_letter_code
_entity_poly.pdbx_strand_id
1 'polypeptide(L)'
;MVALTLSPTKTLFLNSHLLHSTFKPHFINPHSTKTHSLHSSRFLSFNLVTCKLKSPQDIKNKDKNISKKIVLSEAAPSLAEKRGDGGGGGGEGNGNGEVRAKSGGSVMRLVKRFPRKVLGILSNLPLAIGEMFAVAALMALGTFIDQGEAPDFYFQKYPEDNPVLGFFTWRWVLTLGFDHMYSSPVFLGTLVLLGASLMACTYTTQIPLVKVARRWNFLDSSEAIRKQEYSDTLPRASVQDLGVLLMGAGYEVFLKGPSLYAFKGLAGRFAPIGVHLAMLLIMAGGTLSAAGSFRGSVTVPQGLNFVVGDVLGPTGFLSTPTDAFNTEVHINRFYMDYYDSGEVSQFHTDLSLFDLDGKEIMRKTISVNDPLRYGGITIYQTDWSFSALQILKDDEGPFNLAMAPLKINGDKKLFGTFLPVGDAELPNVKGISMLARDLQSIVIYDLEGKFSGVRRPGSKLPIDIDGSRIVIVDAIGSSGLDLKTDPGVPIVYAGFGALMLTTCISFLSHTRIWALQDGTMVVIGGKTNRAKAEFPEEMDRLLDRVPEIVESSRSEEPDNVSG
;
A
#
# COMPACT_ATOMS: atom_id res chain seq x y z
N MET A 1 11.28 41.94 42.05
CA MET A 1 9.92 42.39 41.67
C MET A 1 9.76 42.08 40.19
N VAL A 2 8.96 41.14 39.70
CA VAL A 2 7.76 40.44 40.20
C VAL A 2 7.82 38.99 39.73
N ALA A 3 7.32 38.10 40.59
CA ALA A 3 7.38 36.65 40.50
C ALA A 3 6.41 36.05 39.45
N LEU A 4 6.85 35.00 38.76
CA LEU A 4 6.02 34.10 37.98
C LEU A 4 5.72 32.86 38.82
N THR A 5 4.52 32.82 39.39
CA THR A 5 4.00 31.70 40.18
C THR A 5 3.36 30.64 39.28
N LEU A 6 3.86 29.42 39.37
CA LEU A 6 3.24 28.18 38.87
C LEU A 6 2.28 27.60 39.92
N SER A 7 1.11 27.14 39.48
CA SER A 7 0.20 26.23 40.23
C SER A 7 -0.80 25.54 39.27
N PRO A 8 -1.45 24.42 39.64
CA PRO A 8 -1.29 23.17 38.90
C PRO A 8 -2.63 22.53 38.42
N THR A 9 -2.47 21.49 37.60
CA THR A 9 -3.35 20.32 37.40
C THR A 9 -4.88 20.48 37.50
N LYS A 10 -5.57 20.27 36.37
CA LYS A 10 -6.90 19.64 36.33
C LYS A 10 -6.90 18.47 35.35
N THR A 11 -6.98 17.29 35.93
CA THR A 11 -7.34 16.00 35.32
C THR A 11 -8.82 16.03 34.91
N LEU A 12 -9.10 15.78 33.63
CA LEU A 12 -10.45 15.54 33.13
C LEU A 12 -10.52 14.11 32.60
N PHE A 13 -11.19 13.26 33.38
CA PHE A 13 -11.65 11.94 33.00
C PHE A 13 -12.65 12.08 31.84
N LEU A 14 -12.44 11.35 30.74
CA LEU A 14 -13.48 11.12 29.74
C LEU A 14 -13.85 9.63 29.74
N ASN A 15 -15.11 9.37 30.07
CA ASN A 15 -15.78 8.07 30.03
C ASN A 15 -15.79 7.50 28.61
N SER A 16 -15.27 6.29 28.42
CA SER A 16 -15.46 5.50 27.21
C SER A 16 -16.78 4.72 27.29
N HIS A 17 -17.79 5.18 26.54
CA HIS A 17 -18.96 4.37 26.26
C HIS A 17 -18.62 3.33 25.18
N LEU A 18 -18.71 2.07 25.59
CA LEU A 18 -18.70 0.86 24.77
C LEU A 18 -19.78 0.92 23.69
N LEU A 19 -19.39 0.77 22.41
CA LEU A 19 -20.30 0.39 21.34
C LEU A 19 -20.09 -1.11 21.03
N HIS A 20 -21.05 -1.90 21.48
CA HIS A 20 -21.28 -3.28 21.06
C HIS A 20 -21.70 -3.30 19.58
N SER A 21 -20.94 -3.97 18.72
CA SER A 21 -21.39 -4.33 17.36
C SER A 21 -21.40 -5.84 17.23
N THR A 22 -22.61 -6.41 17.17
CA THR A 22 -22.87 -7.83 16.92
C THR A 22 -22.80 -8.11 15.43
N PHE A 23 -21.72 -8.73 14.99
CA PHE A 23 -21.57 -9.26 13.63
C PHE A 23 -22.22 -10.66 13.56
N LYS A 24 -23.28 -10.81 12.74
CA LYS A 24 -23.84 -12.12 12.34
C LYS A 24 -23.51 -12.39 10.88
N PRO A 25 -22.77 -13.45 10.52
CA PRO A 25 -22.64 -13.85 9.13
C PRO A 25 -23.81 -14.75 8.72
N HIS A 26 -24.51 -14.37 7.65
CA HIS A 26 -25.45 -15.25 6.94
C HIS A 26 -24.67 -16.12 5.95
N PHE A 27 -24.70 -17.43 6.17
CA PHE A 27 -24.24 -18.43 5.22
C PHE A 27 -25.33 -18.66 4.17
N ILE A 28 -25.02 -18.44 2.89
CA ILE A 28 -25.85 -18.87 1.76
C ILE A 28 -25.24 -20.15 1.19
N ASN A 29 -26.06 -21.18 1.14
CA ASN A 29 -25.79 -22.54 0.66
C ASN A 29 -25.98 -22.60 -0.88
N PRO A 30 -25.11 -23.24 -1.68
CA PRO A 30 -25.32 -23.37 -3.11
C PRO A 30 -25.89 -24.76 -3.47
N HIS A 31 -27.14 -24.80 -3.91
CA HIS A 31 -27.65 -25.88 -4.75
C HIS A 31 -28.61 -25.30 -5.78
N SER A 32 -28.18 -25.29 -7.05
CA SER A 32 -28.99 -25.72 -8.21
C SER A 32 -28.24 -25.37 -9.50
N THR A 33 -27.77 -26.42 -10.14
CA THR A 33 -27.29 -26.51 -11.52
C THR A 33 -28.27 -25.95 -12.54
N LYS A 34 -27.76 -25.24 -13.56
CA LYS A 34 -28.17 -25.45 -14.96
C LYS A 34 -27.03 -25.04 -15.90
N THR A 35 -26.58 -26.05 -16.63
CA THR A 35 -25.53 -26.08 -17.65
C THR A 35 -26.01 -25.48 -18.96
N HIS A 36 -25.22 -24.61 -19.59
CA HIS A 36 -25.14 -24.53 -21.05
C HIS A 36 -23.68 -24.45 -21.47
N SER A 37 -23.22 -25.52 -22.11
CA SER A 37 -21.92 -25.66 -22.72
C SER A 37 -21.88 -24.97 -24.07
N LEU A 38 -20.87 -24.13 -24.32
CA LEU A 38 -20.36 -23.91 -25.67
C LEU A 38 -18.84 -24.01 -25.65
N HIS A 39 -18.38 -24.99 -26.40
CA HIS A 39 -17.03 -25.50 -26.47
C HIS A 39 -16.27 -24.73 -27.56
N SER A 40 -15.19 -24.05 -27.23
CA SER A 40 -14.21 -23.59 -28.23
C SER A 40 -12.81 -23.59 -27.62
N SER A 41 -12.17 -24.75 -27.70
CA SER A 41 -10.75 -24.93 -27.43
C SER A 41 -9.93 -24.49 -28.65
N ARG A 42 -9.18 -23.39 -28.54
CA ARG A 42 -8.02 -23.14 -29.40
C ARG A 42 -6.76 -23.13 -28.52
N PHE A 43 -6.08 -24.28 -28.49
CA PHE A 43 -4.70 -24.38 -28.04
C PHE A 43 -3.80 -23.78 -29.12
N LEU A 44 -3.05 -22.73 -28.79
CA LEU A 44 -1.91 -22.25 -29.58
C LEU A 44 -0.62 -22.80 -28.97
N SER A 45 -0.05 -23.79 -29.65
CA SER A 45 1.26 -24.37 -29.37
C SER A 45 2.36 -23.45 -29.89
N PHE A 46 3.22 -22.93 -29.01
CA PHE A 46 4.47 -22.25 -29.41
C PHE A 46 5.56 -23.29 -29.68
N ASN A 47 5.93 -23.45 -30.96
CA ASN A 47 7.12 -24.18 -31.37
C ASN A 47 8.34 -23.25 -31.26
N LEU A 48 9.29 -23.60 -30.39
CA LEU A 48 10.57 -22.91 -30.26
C LEU A 48 11.56 -23.47 -31.30
N VAL A 49 11.85 -22.70 -32.34
CA VAL A 49 12.90 -23.03 -33.33
C VAL A 49 14.24 -22.58 -32.77
N THR A 50 15.07 -23.54 -32.33
CA THR A 50 16.48 -23.30 -31.97
C THR A 50 17.35 -23.41 -33.21
N CYS A 51 18.00 -22.31 -33.63
CA CYS A 51 19.03 -22.33 -34.66
C CYS A 51 20.43 -22.40 -34.01
N LYS A 52 21.18 -23.46 -34.32
CA LYS A 52 22.59 -23.67 -33.98
C LYS A 52 23.47 -22.89 -34.97
N LEU A 53 24.45 -22.13 -34.48
CA LEU A 53 25.61 -21.76 -35.28
C LEU A 53 26.91 -22.34 -34.67
N LYS A 54 27.70 -23.00 -35.51
CA LYS A 54 29.01 -23.60 -35.21
C LYS A 54 30.14 -22.58 -35.46
N SER A 55 31.22 -22.77 -34.70
CA SER A 55 32.50 -22.04 -34.63
C SER A 55 33.29 -21.91 -35.94
N PRO A 56 34.43 -21.19 -35.92
CA PRO A 56 35.71 -21.92 -35.84
C PRO A 56 36.71 -21.42 -34.78
N GLN A 57 37.66 -22.31 -34.46
CA GLN A 57 38.75 -22.26 -33.49
C GLN A 57 39.99 -21.48 -33.99
N ASP A 58 40.81 -20.95 -33.07
CA ASP A 58 42.25 -21.24 -32.90
C ASP A 58 42.83 -20.44 -31.71
N ILE A 59 43.33 -21.03 -30.60
CA ILE A 59 44.61 -21.71 -30.28
C ILE A 59 45.68 -20.76 -29.65
N LYS A 60 46.25 -21.22 -28.51
CA LYS A 60 47.52 -20.84 -27.78
C LYS A 60 47.48 -19.57 -26.91
N ASN A 61 48.11 -19.47 -25.72
CA ASN A 61 48.91 -20.36 -24.86
C ASN A 61 49.03 -19.73 -23.43
N LYS A 62 49.35 -20.56 -22.42
CA LYS A 62 49.95 -20.31 -21.07
C LYS A 62 50.11 -18.87 -20.54
N ASP A 63 49.66 -18.63 -19.29
CA ASP A 63 50.59 -18.61 -18.14
C ASP A 63 49.91 -18.58 -16.75
N LYS A 64 50.65 -19.12 -15.78
CA LYS A 64 50.30 -19.27 -14.36
C LYS A 64 50.13 -17.91 -13.67
N ASN A 65 49.13 -17.80 -12.78
CA ASN A 65 49.40 -17.20 -11.48
C ASN A 65 48.48 -17.72 -10.37
N ILE A 66 49.10 -18.20 -9.31
CA ILE A 66 48.50 -18.77 -8.11
C ILE A 66 48.19 -17.61 -7.16
N SER A 67 46.92 -17.35 -6.87
CA SER A 67 46.53 -16.55 -5.71
C SER A 67 45.79 -17.43 -4.72
N LYS A 68 46.47 -17.75 -3.61
CA LYS A 68 45.89 -18.38 -2.42
C LYS A 68 44.82 -17.43 -1.85
N LYS A 69 43.55 -17.73 -2.04
CA LYS A 69 42.46 -17.13 -1.29
C LYS A 69 42.05 -18.11 -0.19
N ILE A 70 42.41 -17.77 1.04
CA ILE A 70 41.98 -18.47 2.26
C ILE A 70 40.46 -18.30 2.34
N VAL A 71 39.73 -19.40 2.16
CA VAL A 71 38.29 -19.48 2.35
C VAL A 71 38.06 -19.98 3.77
N LEU A 72 37.59 -19.10 4.66
CA LEU A 72 36.98 -19.48 5.93
C LEU A 72 35.62 -20.11 5.63
N SER A 73 35.58 -21.43 5.65
CA SER A 73 34.35 -22.21 5.56
C SER A 73 33.61 -22.17 6.91
N GLU A 74 32.64 -21.28 7.06
CA GLU A 74 31.54 -21.50 8.00
C GLU A 74 30.56 -22.48 7.36
N ALA A 75 30.85 -23.77 7.51
CA ALA A 75 29.90 -24.84 7.27
C ALA A 75 29.73 -25.61 8.58
N ALA A 76 28.52 -25.58 9.14
CA ALA A 76 28.14 -26.43 10.25
C ALA A 76 28.25 -27.91 9.83
N PRO A 77 28.83 -28.80 10.66
CA PRO A 77 28.97 -30.20 10.30
C PRO A 77 27.61 -30.90 10.26
N SER A 78 27.43 -31.75 9.25
CA SER A 78 26.31 -32.67 9.12
C SER A 78 26.35 -33.73 10.22
N LEU A 79 25.20 -33.99 10.85
CA LEU A 79 25.01 -35.03 11.85
C LEU A 79 25.33 -36.42 11.26
N ALA A 80 26.29 -37.10 11.90
CA ALA A 80 26.50 -38.53 11.76
C ALA A 80 25.49 -39.26 12.66
N GLU A 81 24.61 -40.04 12.07
CA GLU A 81 23.92 -41.13 12.78
C GLU A 81 24.88 -42.32 12.87
N LYS A 82 25.09 -42.83 14.09
CA LYS A 82 25.70 -44.13 14.31
C LYS A 82 25.02 -44.87 15.46
N ARG A 83 24.89 -46.18 15.21
CA ARG A 83 24.45 -47.32 16.05
C ARG A 83 22.96 -47.67 15.90
N GLY A 84 22.60 -48.92 15.64
CA GLY A 84 23.40 -50.15 15.60
C GLY A 84 22.64 -51.31 14.98
N ASP A 85 23.44 -52.29 14.60
CA ASP A 85 23.13 -53.57 13.96
C ASP A 85 22.33 -54.52 14.87
N GLY A 86 21.58 -55.45 14.27
CA GLY A 86 20.85 -56.49 15.01
C GLY A 86 19.69 -57.19 14.30
N GLY A 87 20.00 -57.98 13.25
CA GLY A 87 19.46 -59.33 13.03
C GLY A 87 17.95 -59.60 12.83
N GLY A 88 17.59 -59.96 11.59
CA GLY A 88 16.94 -61.24 11.23
C GLY A 88 15.45 -61.48 11.55
N GLY A 89 14.66 -61.77 10.51
CA GLY A 89 13.39 -62.51 10.63
C GLY A 89 12.36 -62.11 9.57
N GLY A 90 12.11 -63.01 8.60
CA GLY A 90 11.12 -62.82 7.54
C GLY A 90 9.67 -62.97 7.98
N GLY A 91 8.75 -62.55 7.10
CA GLY A 91 7.32 -62.78 7.23
C GLY A 91 6.50 -61.90 6.29
N GLU A 92 5.96 -62.52 5.24
CA GLU A 92 4.95 -61.95 4.34
C GLU A 92 3.66 -61.59 5.10
N GLY A 93 2.96 -60.53 4.67
CA GLY A 93 1.67 -60.13 5.21
C GLY A 93 1.03 -58.99 4.44
N ASN A 94 0.12 -59.35 3.54
CA ASN A 94 -0.66 -58.51 2.64
C ASN A 94 -1.78 -57.74 3.37
N GLY A 95 -2.19 -56.57 2.84
CA GLY A 95 -3.60 -56.14 2.88
C GLY A 95 -3.98 -54.86 3.64
N ASN A 96 -4.00 -53.74 2.90
CA ASN A 96 -4.95 -52.61 2.92
C ASN A 96 -5.29 -51.85 4.22
N GLY A 97 -4.68 -50.67 4.36
CA GLY A 97 -5.22 -49.54 5.13
C GLY A 97 -5.82 -48.47 4.22
N GLU A 98 -7.06 -48.06 4.50
CA GLU A 98 -7.77 -46.93 3.90
C GLU A 98 -6.98 -45.62 4.03
N VAL A 99 -6.79 -44.92 2.90
CA VAL A 99 -6.21 -43.57 2.86
C VAL A 99 -7.32 -42.54 2.74
N ARG A 100 -7.56 -41.81 3.83
CA ARG A 100 -8.41 -40.61 3.86
C ARG A 100 -7.58 -39.40 3.36
N ALA A 101 -7.94 -38.87 2.20
CA ALA A 101 -7.22 -37.78 1.53
C ALA A 101 -7.35 -36.44 2.28
N LYS A 102 -6.22 -35.84 2.66
CA LYS A 102 -6.14 -34.43 3.07
C LYS A 102 -5.85 -33.53 1.87
N SER A 103 -6.85 -32.77 1.45
CA SER A 103 -6.72 -31.63 0.55
C SER A 103 -6.05 -30.46 1.31
N GLY A 104 -4.75 -30.28 1.09
CA GLY A 104 -3.98 -29.16 1.65
C GLY A 104 -2.54 -29.06 1.17
N GLY A 105 -2.15 -29.86 0.14
CA GLY A 105 -0.75 -30.06 -0.23
C GLY A 105 -0.34 -29.56 -1.61
N SER A 106 -1.19 -28.82 -2.33
CA SER A 106 -0.90 -28.44 -3.72
C SER A 106 0.16 -27.32 -3.82
N VAL A 107 0.01 -26.25 -3.03
CA VAL A 107 0.94 -25.11 -3.04
C VAL A 107 2.33 -25.51 -2.51
N MET A 108 2.38 -26.36 -1.49
CA MET A 108 3.65 -26.79 -0.87
C MET A 108 4.43 -27.81 -1.73
N ARG A 109 3.76 -28.53 -2.65
CA ARG A 109 4.44 -29.42 -3.62
C ARG A 109 5.08 -28.66 -4.78
N LEU A 110 4.50 -27.53 -5.18
CA LEU A 110 5.04 -26.70 -6.27
C LEU A 110 6.40 -26.09 -5.90
N VAL A 111 6.56 -25.66 -4.64
CA VAL A 111 7.81 -25.08 -4.11
C VAL A 111 8.95 -26.10 -4.03
N LYS A 112 8.66 -27.40 -3.86
CA LYS A 112 9.69 -28.46 -3.75
C LYS A 112 10.40 -28.79 -5.07
N ARG A 113 9.95 -28.26 -6.21
CA ARG A 113 10.58 -28.48 -7.53
C ARG A 113 11.46 -27.34 -8.02
N PHE A 114 11.53 -26.21 -7.31
CA PHE A 114 12.45 -25.14 -7.71
C PHE A 114 13.90 -25.57 -7.49
N PRO A 115 14.78 -25.44 -8.50
CA PRO A 115 16.18 -25.80 -8.33
C PRO A 115 16.80 -24.91 -7.26
N ARG A 116 17.40 -25.51 -6.23
CA ARG A 116 18.01 -24.80 -5.09
C ARG A 116 18.95 -23.65 -5.50
N LYS A 117 19.56 -23.77 -6.69
CA LYS A 117 20.41 -22.71 -7.31
C LYS A 117 19.63 -21.43 -7.60
N VAL A 118 18.43 -21.51 -8.18
CA VAL A 118 17.61 -20.33 -8.50
C VAL A 118 17.15 -19.64 -7.22
N LEU A 119 16.72 -20.43 -6.24
CA LEU A 119 16.30 -19.90 -4.94
C LEU A 119 17.45 -19.17 -4.22
N GLY A 120 18.68 -19.70 -4.32
CA GLY A 120 19.87 -19.06 -3.78
C GLY A 120 20.22 -17.73 -4.46
N ILE A 121 20.03 -17.63 -5.78
CA ILE A 121 20.21 -16.38 -6.54
C ILE A 121 19.16 -15.35 -6.12
N LEU A 122 17.88 -15.74 -6.08
CA LEU A 122 16.77 -14.85 -5.71
C LEU A 122 16.84 -14.38 -4.26
N SER A 123 17.36 -15.19 -3.34
CA SER A 123 17.50 -14.79 -1.93
C SER A 123 18.74 -13.94 -1.64
N ASN A 124 19.43 -13.42 -2.67
CA ASN A 124 20.68 -12.69 -2.50
C ASN A 124 20.44 -11.21 -2.15
N LEU A 125 21.10 -10.70 -1.11
CA LEU A 125 20.89 -9.33 -0.61
C LEU A 125 21.29 -8.24 -1.64
N PRO A 126 22.49 -8.28 -2.27
CA PRO A 126 22.85 -7.39 -3.37
C PRO A 126 21.84 -7.34 -4.52
N LEU A 127 21.24 -8.49 -4.87
CA LEU A 127 20.22 -8.53 -5.93
C LEU A 127 18.98 -7.75 -5.49
N ALA A 128 18.47 -8.01 -4.29
CA ALA A 128 17.30 -7.30 -3.75
C ALA A 128 17.54 -5.78 -3.66
N ILE A 129 18.73 -5.35 -3.24
CA ILE A 129 19.11 -3.93 -3.23
C ILE A 129 19.08 -3.36 -4.66
N GLY A 130 19.65 -4.08 -5.64
CA GLY A 130 19.61 -3.69 -7.05
C GLY A 130 18.19 -3.60 -7.61
N GLU A 131 17.32 -4.55 -7.28
CA GLU A 131 15.89 -4.53 -7.65
C GLU A 131 15.17 -3.31 -7.07
N MET A 132 15.40 -2.97 -5.80
CA MET A 132 14.84 -1.77 -5.18
C MET A 132 15.29 -0.49 -5.91
N PHE A 133 16.57 -0.38 -6.26
CA PHE A 133 17.07 0.76 -7.05
C PHE A 133 16.48 0.80 -8.46
N ALA A 134 16.31 -0.35 -9.10
CA ALA A 134 15.68 -0.43 -10.42
C ALA A 134 14.23 0.04 -10.38
N VAL A 135 13.44 -0.41 -9.40
CA VAL A 135 12.06 0.06 -9.21
C VAL A 135 12.03 1.57 -8.95
N ALA A 136 12.91 2.09 -8.07
CA ALA A 136 13.00 3.51 -7.79
C ALA A 136 13.37 4.35 -9.04
N ALA A 137 14.31 3.88 -9.85
CA ALA A 137 14.71 4.55 -11.09
C ALA A 137 13.56 4.57 -12.11
N LEU A 138 12.81 3.47 -12.25
CA LEU A 138 11.63 3.43 -13.12
C LEU A 138 10.52 4.38 -12.64
N MET A 139 10.27 4.46 -11.33
CA MET A 139 9.31 5.43 -10.77
C MET A 139 9.73 6.88 -11.03
N ALA A 140 11.02 7.19 -10.88
CA ALA A 140 11.56 8.51 -11.19
C ALA A 140 11.41 8.84 -12.69
N LEU A 141 11.70 7.87 -13.56
CA LEU A 141 11.53 8.01 -15.01
C LEU A 141 10.06 8.23 -15.40
N GLY A 142 9.12 7.49 -14.79
CA GLY A 142 7.69 7.64 -15.01
C GLY A 142 7.11 8.96 -14.48
N THR A 143 7.79 9.60 -13.52
CA THR A 143 7.45 10.96 -13.08
C THR A 143 7.97 12.03 -14.06
N PHE A 144 9.10 11.77 -14.72
CA PHE A 144 9.72 12.71 -15.66
C PHE A 144 9.03 12.73 -17.04
N ILE A 145 8.46 11.60 -17.46
CA ILE A 145 7.74 11.46 -18.72
C ILE A 145 6.26 11.69 -18.46
N ASP A 146 5.61 12.59 -19.21
CA ASP A 146 4.16 12.79 -19.11
C ASP A 146 3.43 11.49 -19.45
N GLN A 147 2.42 11.14 -18.68
CA GLN A 147 1.75 9.83 -18.75
C GLN A 147 0.40 9.95 -19.46
N GLY A 148 0.09 9.00 -20.34
CA GLY A 148 -1.23 8.88 -20.98
C GLY A 148 -1.57 9.94 -22.03
N GLU A 149 -0.58 10.67 -22.55
CA GLU A 149 -0.78 11.65 -23.62
C GLU A 149 -0.99 10.97 -25.00
N ALA A 150 -1.47 11.74 -25.98
CA ALA A 150 -1.62 11.24 -27.34
C ALA A 150 -0.25 10.89 -27.98
N PRO A 151 -0.15 9.88 -28.87
CA PRO A 151 1.11 9.51 -29.53
C PRO A 151 1.85 10.69 -30.20
N ASP A 152 1.11 11.62 -30.81
CA ASP A 152 1.67 12.80 -31.48
C ASP A 152 2.44 13.71 -30.51
N PHE A 153 2.02 13.79 -29.26
CA PHE A 153 2.75 14.53 -28.22
C PHE A 153 4.16 13.95 -28.02
N TYR A 154 4.27 12.62 -27.94
CA TYR A 154 5.56 11.96 -27.75
C TYR A 154 6.45 12.05 -29.00
N PHE A 155 5.87 12.01 -30.21
CA PHE A 155 6.63 12.21 -31.45
C PHE A 155 7.30 13.58 -31.50
N GLN A 156 6.60 14.62 -31.04
CA GLN A 156 7.13 15.98 -31.00
C GLN A 156 8.14 16.18 -29.87
N LYS A 157 7.89 15.61 -28.68
CA LYS A 157 8.72 15.79 -27.50
C LYS A 157 10.01 14.94 -27.52
N TYR A 158 9.97 13.77 -28.13
CA TYR A 158 11.09 12.82 -28.22
C TYR A 158 11.38 12.40 -29.68
N PRO A 159 11.75 13.34 -30.56
CA PRO A 159 11.92 13.07 -31.99
C PRO A 159 13.09 12.13 -32.29
N GLU A 160 13.04 11.43 -33.43
CA GLU A 160 14.14 10.56 -33.88
C GLU A 160 15.36 11.34 -34.37
N ASP A 161 15.15 12.51 -34.97
CA ASP A 161 16.22 13.31 -35.57
C ASP A 161 17.09 14.01 -34.52
N ASN A 162 16.56 14.27 -33.33
CA ASN A 162 17.29 14.85 -32.21
C ASN A 162 16.95 14.11 -30.91
N PRO A 163 17.50 12.90 -30.72
CA PRO A 163 17.19 12.06 -29.58
C PRO A 163 17.70 12.68 -28.27
N VAL A 164 16.91 12.57 -27.22
CA VAL A 164 17.30 12.98 -25.87
C VAL A 164 18.49 12.12 -25.42
N LEU A 165 19.54 12.75 -24.89
CA LEU A 165 20.81 12.09 -24.53
C LEU A 165 21.51 11.34 -25.69
N GLY A 166 21.15 11.62 -26.94
CA GLY A 166 21.79 11.02 -28.11
C GLY A 166 21.26 9.64 -28.53
N PHE A 167 20.31 9.05 -27.79
CA PHE A 167 19.73 7.73 -28.13
C PHE A 167 18.26 7.53 -27.72
N PHE A 168 17.71 8.36 -26.83
CA PHE A 168 16.37 8.18 -26.28
C PHE A 168 15.32 8.90 -27.14
N THR A 169 14.35 8.14 -27.65
CA THR A 169 13.34 8.59 -28.62
C THR A 169 11.95 8.10 -28.21
N TRP A 170 10.92 8.61 -28.88
CA TRP A 170 9.53 8.17 -28.71
C TRP A 170 9.36 6.65 -28.85
N ARG A 171 10.21 5.99 -29.66
CA ARG A 171 10.18 4.53 -29.84
C ARG A 171 10.45 3.83 -28.53
N TRP A 172 11.46 4.24 -27.77
CA TRP A 172 11.72 3.66 -26.46
C TRP A 172 10.57 3.90 -25.50
N VAL A 173 10.00 5.11 -25.52
CA VAL A 173 8.86 5.47 -24.66
C VAL A 173 7.67 4.55 -24.94
N LEU A 174 7.18 4.51 -26.19
CA LEU A 174 5.97 3.78 -26.54
C LEU A 174 6.17 2.25 -26.63
N THR A 175 7.35 1.76 -27.01
CA THR A 175 7.59 0.30 -27.10
C THR A 175 7.78 -0.36 -25.74
N LEU A 176 8.42 0.34 -24.79
CA LEU A 176 8.59 -0.16 -23.43
C LEU A 176 7.40 0.17 -22.52
N GLY A 177 6.48 1.03 -22.97
CA GLY A 177 5.30 1.47 -22.22
C GLY A 177 5.62 2.51 -21.16
N PHE A 178 6.63 3.36 -21.35
CA PHE A 178 7.00 4.40 -20.40
C PHE A 178 6.03 5.59 -20.39
N ASP A 179 5.12 5.69 -21.36
CA ASP A 179 3.93 6.56 -21.35
C ASP A 179 2.85 6.08 -20.35
N HIS A 180 2.95 4.82 -19.90
CA HIS A 180 2.11 4.23 -18.86
C HIS A 180 2.98 3.36 -17.93
N MET A 181 3.97 4.00 -17.29
CA MET A 181 5.06 3.35 -16.55
C MET A 181 4.57 2.27 -15.58
N TYR A 182 3.52 2.55 -14.80
CA TYR A 182 3.05 1.67 -13.72
C TYR A 182 2.32 0.41 -14.19
N SER A 183 1.85 0.38 -15.44
CA SER A 183 1.28 -0.82 -16.08
C SER A 183 2.23 -1.42 -17.13
N SER A 184 3.40 -0.82 -17.36
CA SER A 184 4.38 -1.28 -18.33
C SER A 184 4.93 -2.69 -17.99
N PRO A 185 5.20 -3.55 -18.99
CA PRO A 185 5.78 -4.87 -18.77
C PRO A 185 7.13 -4.81 -18.05
N VAL A 186 7.92 -3.75 -18.26
CA VAL A 186 9.23 -3.55 -17.62
C VAL A 186 9.05 -3.32 -16.11
N PHE A 187 8.15 -2.42 -15.73
CA PHE A 187 7.87 -2.13 -14.34
C PHE A 187 7.25 -3.33 -13.62
N LEU A 188 6.22 -3.93 -14.22
CA LEU A 188 5.56 -5.12 -13.66
C LEU A 188 6.51 -6.32 -13.57
N GLY A 189 7.36 -6.53 -14.57
CA GLY A 189 8.39 -7.57 -14.54
C GLY A 189 9.40 -7.38 -13.41
N THR A 190 9.85 -6.14 -13.19
CA THR A 190 10.74 -5.80 -12.07
C THR A 190 10.06 -6.02 -10.72
N LEU A 191 8.77 -5.68 -10.62
CA LEU A 191 7.97 -5.87 -9.41
C LEU A 191 7.74 -7.36 -9.10
N VAL A 192 7.49 -8.18 -10.12
CA VAL A 192 7.39 -9.65 -9.99
C VAL A 192 8.71 -10.24 -9.54
N LEU A 193 9.83 -9.78 -10.12
CA LEU A 193 11.16 -10.21 -9.73
C LEU A 193 11.46 -9.88 -8.26
N LEU A 194 11.20 -8.65 -7.84
CA LEU A 194 11.32 -8.23 -6.44
C LEU A 194 10.44 -9.08 -5.50
N GLY A 195 9.19 -9.35 -5.92
CA GLY A 195 8.29 -10.20 -5.16
C GLY A 195 8.82 -11.63 -5.01
N ALA A 196 9.40 -12.19 -6.07
CA ALA A 196 10.05 -13.50 -6.04
C ALA A 196 11.27 -13.52 -5.10
N SER A 197 12.08 -12.46 -5.12
CA SER A 197 13.24 -12.28 -4.22
C SER A 197 12.82 -12.18 -2.74
N LEU A 198 11.75 -11.43 -2.43
CA LEU A 198 11.17 -11.36 -1.08
C LEU A 198 10.65 -12.73 -0.61
N MET A 199 9.92 -13.45 -1.46
CA MET A 199 9.42 -14.79 -1.16
C MET A 199 10.56 -15.79 -0.95
N ALA A 200 11.58 -15.76 -1.82
CA ALA A 200 12.77 -16.59 -1.71
C ALA A 200 13.52 -16.33 -0.40
N CYS A 201 13.80 -15.05 -0.10
CA CYS A 201 14.43 -14.63 1.14
C CYS A 201 13.63 -15.09 2.36
N THR A 202 12.31 -14.93 2.35
CA THR A 202 11.43 -15.38 3.45
C THR A 202 11.57 -16.89 3.70
N TYR A 203 11.56 -17.68 2.63
CA TYR A 203 11.63 -19.13 2.72
C TYR A 203 13.02 -19.65 3.12
N THR A 204 14.10 -19.07 2.60
CA THR A 204 15.47 -19.55 2.85
C THR A 204 16.11 -18.97 4.10
N THR A 205 15.69 -17.78 4.53
CA THR A 205 16.34 -17.08 5.67
C THR A 205 15.37 -16.90 6.85
N GLN A 206 14.23 -16.25 6.64
CA GLN A 206 13.36 -15.81 7.74
C GLN A 206 12.66 -16.98 8.45
N ILE A 207 12.10 -17.93 7.69
CA ILE A 207 11.44 -19.11 8.26
C ILE A 207 12.43 -19.98 9.08
N PRO A 208 13.64 -20.32 8.58
CA PRO A 208 14.65 -21.00 9.39
C PRO A 208 15.06 -20.24 10.67
N LEU A 209 15.26 -18.92 10.59
CA LEU A 209 15.60 -18.10 11.76
C LEU A 209 14.55 -18.19 12.87
N VAL A 210 13.27 -18.12 12.51
CA VAL A 210 12.15 -18.29 13.45
C VAL A 210 12.10 -19.72 14.00
N LYS A 211 12.31 -20.74 13.16
CA LYS A 211 12.35 -22.14 13.59
C LYS A 211 13.46 -22.38 14.62
N VAL A 212 14.63 -21.76 14.44
CA VAL A 212 15.73 -21.83 15.41
C VAL A 212 15.40 -21.07 16.69
N ALA A 213 14.81 -19.87 16.59
CA ALA A 213 14.42 -19.08 17.77
C ALA A 213 13.38 -19.78 18.65
N ARG A 214 12.49 -20.59 18.05
CA ARG A 214 11.49 -21.39 18.77
C ARG A 214 12.05 -22.63 19.48
N ARG A 215 13.28 -23.04 19.19
CA ARG A 215 13.90 -24.20 19.85
C ARG A 215 14.40 -23.77 21.22
N TRP A 216 13.79 -24.30 22.28
CA TRP A 216 14.39 -24.28 23.61
C TRP A 216 15.62 -25.18 23.63
N ASN A 217 16.70 -24.71 24.25
CA ASN A 217 17.89 -25.51 24.49
C ASN A 217 18.46 -25.13 25.85
N PHE A 218 18.62 -26.12 26.71
CA PHE A 218 19.28 -25.94 28.00
C PHE A 218 20.80 -25.95 27.80
N LEU A 219 21.51 -25.16 28.60
CA LEU A 219 22.96 -25.22 28.67
C LEU A 219 23.33 -26.02 29.92
N ASP A 220 23.97 -27.17 29.71
CA ASP A 220 24.28 -28.11 30.78
C ASP A 220 25.66 -27.84 31.44
N SER A 221 26.38 -26.80 30.99
CA SER A 221 27.70 -26.44 31.48
C SER A 221 27.74 -24.98 31.91
N SER A 222 28.25 -24.73 33.12
CA SER A 222 28.50 -23.40 33.66
C SER A 222 29.46 -22.58 32.79
N GLU A 223 30.44 -23.23 32.15
CA GLU A 223 31.37 -22.58 31.22
C GLU A 223 30.64 -22.07 29.96
N ALA A 224 29.68 -22.83 29.44
CA ALA A 224 28.88 -22.40 28.28
C ALA A 224 27.95 -21.22 28.61
N ILE A 225 27.46 -21.14 29.85
CA ILE A 225 26.65 -20.03 30.34
C ILE A 225 27.52 -18.77 30.51
N ARG A 226 28.73 -18.91 31.06
CA ARG A 226 29.68 -17.79 31.23
C ARG A 226 30.15 -17.16 29.91
N LYS A 227 30.07 -17.90 28.81
CA LYS A 227 30.41 -17.41 27.46
C LYS A 227 29.27 -16.64 26.76
N GLN A 228 28.11 -16.49 27.40
CA GLN A 228 27.01 -15.69 26.84
C GLN A 228 27.32 -14.19 26.88
N GLU A 229 26.53 -13.38 26.16
CA GLU A 229 26.77 -11.93 26.02
C GLU A 229 26.66 -11.19 27.36
N TYR A 230 25.79 -11.67 28.24
CA TYR A 230 25.74 -11.32 29.65
C TYR A 230 25.99 -12.58 30.48
N SER A 231 26.72 -12.46 31.58
CA SER A 231 26.88 -13.54 32.55
C SER A 231 27.05 -12.97 33.94
N ASP A 232 26.45 -13.65 34.92
CA ASP A 232 26.66 -13.38 36.34
C ASP A 232 26.58 -14.68 37.17
N THR A 233 26.96 -14.63 38.44
CA THR A 233 26.85 -15.76 39.37
C THR A 233 26.32 -15.28 40.71
N LEU A 234 25.15 -15.79 41.11
CA LEU A 234 24.53 -15.48 42.39
C LEU A 234 24.92 -16.52 43.44
N PRO A 235 25.60 -16.13 44.53
CA PRO A 235 25.86 -17.03 45.65
C PRO A 235 24.60 -17.21 46.50
N ARG A 236 24.44 -18.39 47.11
CA ARG A 236 23.29 -18.73 47.98
C ARG A 236 21.95 -18.46 47.29
N ALA A 237 21.78 -18.81 46.03
CA ALA A 237 20.54 -18.58 45.30
C ALA A 237 19.92 -19.90 44.83
N SER A 238 18.62 -19.87 44.55
CA SER A 238 17.90 -20.99 43.94
C SER A 238 17.48 -20.64 42.51
N VAL A 239 17.74 -21.55 41.57
CA VAL A 239 17.24 -21.47 40.19
C VAL A 239 15.70 -21.40 40.15
N GLN A 240 15.01 -21.96 41.13
CA GLN A 240 13.55 -21.92 41.20
C GLN A 240 13.04 -20.52 41.54
N ASP A 241 13.68 -19.84 42.49
CA ASP A 241 13.33 -18.47 42.88
C ASP A 241 13.61 -17.48 41.75
N LEU A 242 14.75 -17.65 41.06
CA LEU A 242 15.05 -16.93 39.82
C LEU A 242 13.95 -17.17 38.77
N GLY A 243 13.51 -18.41 38.60
CA GLY A 243 12.43 -18.76 37.67
C GLY A 243 11.11 -18.05 37.99
N VAL A 244 10.73 -17.93 39.26
CA VAL A 244 9.52 -17.20 39.68
C VAL A 244 9.63 -15.71 39.35
N LEU A 245 10.80 -15.10 39.61
CA LEU A 245 11.04 -13.68 39.29
C LEU A 245 10.99 -13.43 37.79
N LEU A 246 11.61 -14.31 36.99
CA LEU A 246 11.57 -14.23 35.52
C LEU A 246 10.15 -14.36 34.97
N MET A 247 9.34 -15.28 35.51
CA MET A 247 7.92 -15.37 35.15
C MET A 247 7.17 -14.06 35.48
N GLY A 248 7.43 -13.47 36.66
CA GLY A 248 6.86 -12.18 37.06
C GLY A 248 7.28 -11.02 36.14
N ALA A 249 8.47 -11.08 35.56
CA ALA A 249 8.97 -10.13 34.57
C ALA A 249 8.46 -10.41 33.13
N GLY A 250 7.59 -11.40 32.94
CA GLY A 250 6.95 -11.75 31.67
C GLY A 250 7.81 -12.64 30.76
N TYR A 251 8.74 -13.41 31.32
CA TYR A 251 9.45 -14.45 30.58
C TYR A 251 8.67 -15.77 30.60
N GLU A 252 8.71 -16.50 29.49
CA GLU A 252 8.33 -17.91 29.46
C GLU A 252 9.49 -18.74 30.00
N VAL A 253 9.30 -19.39 31.15
CA VAL A 253 10.36 -20.11 31.88
C VAL A 253 10.15 -21.61 31.80
N PHE A 254 11.23 -22.33 31.53
CA PHE A 254 11.31 -23.79 31.48
C PHE A 254 12.37 -24.27 32.45
N LEU A 255 11.99 -25.19 33.34
CA LEU A 255 12.87 -25.79 34.34
C LEU A 255 13.11 -27.26 34.01
N LYS A 256 14.36 -27.73 34.13
CA LYS A 256 14.75 -29.13 33.97
C LYS A 256 15.85 -29.47 34.98
N GLY A 257 15.45 -29.98 36.14
CA GLY A 257 16.38 -30.29 37.22
C GLY A 257 17.13 -29.03 37.70
N PRO A 258 18.47 -28.99 37.67
CA PRO A 258 19.25 -27.80 38.04
C PRO A 258 19.29 -26.73 36.95
N SER A 259 18.78 -27.00 35.74
CA SER A 259 18.89 -26.09 34.60
C SER A 259 17.59 -25.31 34.36
N LEU A 260 17.73 -24.03 34.00
CA LEU A 260 16.65 -23.13 33.61
C LEU A 260 16.93 -22.54 32.23
N TYR A 261 15.87 -22.45 31.42
CA TYR A 261 15.85 -21.69 30.18
C TYR A 261 14.63 -20.77 30.20
N ALA A 262 14.83 -19.49 29.91
CA ALA A 262 13.74 -18.53 29.80
C ALA A 262 13.87 -17.67 28.55
N PHE A 263 12.75 -17.26 27.96
CA PHE A 263 12.77 -16.31 26.85
C PHE A 263 11.59 -15.34 26.89
N LYS A 264 11.75 -14.19 26.23
CA LYS A 264 10.72 -13.16 26.08
C LYS A 264 10.83 -12.54 24.69
N GLY A 265 9.70 -12.05 24.16
CA GLY A 265 9.68 -11.28 22.90
C GLY A 265 9.83 -12.10 21.62
N LEU A 266 9.36 -13.35 21.60
CA LEU A 266 9.41 -14.22 20.40
C LEU A 266 8.66 -13.62 19.20
N ALA A 267 7.61 -12.83 19.43
CA ALA A 267 6.87 -12.13 18.37
C ALA A 267 7.77 -11.25 17.49
N GLY A 268 8.79 -10.60 18.06
CA GLY A 268 9.76 -9.78 17.31
C GLY A 268 10.59 -10.57 16.29
N ARG A 269 10.70 -11.90 16.46
CA ARG A 269 11.34 -12.78 15.46
C ARG A 269 10.44 -13.08 14.25
N PHE A 270 9.12 -13.01 14.41
CA PHE A 270 8.16 -13.19 13.32
C PHE A 270 7.93 -11.91 12.52
N ALA A 271 8.20 -10.75 13.11
CA ALA A 271 7.94 -9.46 12.49
C ALA A 271 8.53 -9.29 11.08
N PRO A 272 9.79 -9.68 10.76
CA PRO A 272 10.32 -9.55 9.40
C PRO A 272 9.55 -10.35 8.35
N ILE A 273 8.99 -11.52 8.71
CA ILE A 273 8.11 -12.30 7.82
C ILE A 273 6.83 -11.50 7.53
N GLY A 274 6.28 -10.88 8.57
CA GLY A 274 5.11 -9.99 8.45
C GLY A 274 5.38 -8.77 7.56
N VAL A 275 6.55 -8.15 7.68
CA VAL A 275 6.97 -7.02 6.84
C VAL A 275 7.07 -7.43 5.37
N HIS A 276 7.67 -8.59 5.07
CA HIS A 276 7.72 -9.10 3.69
C HIS A 276 6.33 -9.40 3.13
N LEU A 277 5.46 -10.03 3.92
CA LEU A 277 4.07 -10.28 3.51
C LEU A 277 3.32 -8.97 3.24
N ALA A 278 3.48 -7.97 4.10
CA ALA A 278 2.88 -6.66 3.93
C ALA A 278 3.38 -5.96 2.66
N MET A 279 4.68 -6.01 2.39
CA MET A 279 5.27 -5.48 1.15
C MET A 279 4.70 -6.20 -0.09
N LEU A 280 4.59 -7.53 -0.05
CA LEU A 280 3.98 -8.31 -1.13
C LEU A 280 2.51 -7.94 -1.36
N LEU A 281 1.73 -7.68 -0.29
CA LEU A 281 0.35 -7.21 -0.41
C LEU A 281 0.27 -5.83 -1.04
N ILE A 282 1.12 -4.88 -0.64
CA ILE A 282 1.17 -3.53 -1.23
C ILE A 282 1.50 -3.62 -2.72
N MET A 283 2.53 -4.39 -3.08
CA MET A 283 2.95 -4.58 -4.48
C MET A 283 1.87 -5.26 -5.32
N ALA A 284 1.24 -6.32 -4.79
CA ALA A 284 0.15 -7.02 -5.47
C ALA A 284 -1.09 -6.12 -5.64
N GLY A 285 -1.45 -5.37 -4.60
CA GLY A 285 -2.54 -4.39 -4.64
C GLY A 285 -2.26 -3.29 -5.67
N GLY A 286 -1.07 -2.70 -5.67
CA GLY A 286 -0.68 -1.69 -6.66
C GLY A 286 -0.66 -2.24 -8.09
N THR A 287 -0.22 -3.48 -8.28
CA THR A 287 -0.26 -4.17 -9.59
C THR A 287 -1.69 -4.37 -10.06
N LEU A 288 -2.58 -4.80 -9.16
CA LEU A 288 -3.99 -4.99 -9.46
C LEU A 288 -4.69 -3.66 -9.77
N SER A 289 -4.35 -2.58 -9.05
CA SER A 289 -4.78 -1.22 -9.37
C SER A 289 -4.34 -0.81 -10.77
N ALA A 290 -3.06 -0.96 -11.12
CA ALA A 290 -2.54 -0.55 -12.42
C ALA A 290 -3.15 -1.37 -13.58
N ALA A 291 -3.29 -2.69 -13.40
CA ALA A 291 -3.74 -3.59 -14.44
C ALA A 291 -5.27 -3.70 -14.56
N GLY A 292 -6.04 -3.37 -13.51
CA GLY A 292 -7.47 -3.62 -13.44
C GLY A 292 -8.36 -2.41 -13.09
N SER A 293 -7.80 -1.20 -13.04
CA SER A 293 -8.60 0.01 -12.77
C SER A 293 -9.27 0.60 -14.00
N PHE A 294 -10.27 1.43 -13.76
CA PHE A 294 -10.86 2.30 -14.78
C PHE A 294 -10.76 3.75 -14.33
N ARG A 295 -10.52 4.66 -15.27
CA ARG A 295 -10.48 6.11 -15.03
C ARG A 295 -11.09 6.86 -16.19
N GLY A 296 -11.66 8.01 -15.89
CA GLY A 296 -12.19 8.93 -16.89
C GLY A 296 -12.56 10.26 -16.26
N SER A 297 -12.60 11.31 -17.07
CA SER A 297 -12.97 12.65 -16.65
C SER A 297 -14.03 13.18 -17.59
N VAL A 298 -15.03 13.87 -17.05
CA VAL A 298 -16.12 14.45 -17.83
C VAL A 298 -16.51 15.80 -17.25
N THR A 299 -16.83 16.78 -18.11
CA THR A 299 -17.40 18.06 -17.68
C THR A 299 -18.85 18.13 -18.14
N VAL A 300 -19.78 18.22 -17.19
CA VAL A 300 -21.22 18.13 -17.47
C VAL A 300 -21.94 19.37 -16.95
N PRO A 301 -22.64 20.12 -17.83
CA PRO A 301 -23.53 21.21 -17.42
C PRO A 301 -24.61 20.75 -16.44
N GLN A 302 -24.99 21.64 -15.53
CA GLN A 302 -26.16 21.38 -14.67
C GLN A 302 -27.42 21.11 -15.51
N GLY A 303 -28.24 20.16 -15.07
CA GLY A 303 -29.43 19.68 -15.75
C GLY A 303 -29.20 18.60 -16.81
N LEU A 304 -27.93 18.22 -17.08
CA LEU A 304 -27.61 17.17 -18.05
C LEU A 304 -27.18 15.86 -17.38
N ASN A 305 -27.18 14.80 -18.19
CA ASN A 305 -26.85 13.44 -17.80
C ASN A 305 -25.62 12.92 -18.53
N PHE A 306 -24.96 11.93 -17.94
CA PHE A 306 -24.00 11.08 -18.62
C PHE A 306 -24.05 9.65 -18.09
N VAL A 307 -23.66 8.68 -18.90
CA VAL A 307 -23.54 7.28 -18.48
C VAL A 307 -22.11 7.03 -18.03
N VAL A 308 -21.94 6.34 -16.89
CA VAL A 308 -20.61 6.10 -16.31
C VAL A 308 -19.70 5.32 -17.27
N GLY A 309 -20.24 4.32 -17.96
CA GLY A 309 -19.49 3.49 -18.92
C GLY A 309 -18.95 4.24 -20.14
N ASP A 310 -19.56 5.35 -20.53
CA ASP A 310 -19.09 6.18 -21.64
C ASP A 310 -17.87 7.03 -21.26
N VAL A 311 -17.72 7.30 -19.95
CA VAL A 311 -16.62 8.11 -19.41
C VAL A 311 -15.44 7.25 -18.99
N LEU A 312 -15.69 6.07 -18.40
CA LEU A 312 -14.66 5.22 -17.83
C LEU A 312 -13.89 4.41 -18.90
N GLY A 313 -12.62 4.75 -19.10
CA GLY A 313 -11.68 3.96 -19.90
C GLY A 313 -10.91 2.93 -19.04
N PRO A 314 -10.61 1.73 -19.57
CA PRO A 314 -9.78 0.75 -18.89
C PRO A 314 -8.32 1.22 -18.81
N THR A 315 -7.66 1.04 -17.66
CA THR A 315 -6.23 1.38 -17.50
C THR A 315 -5.29 0.22 -17.79
N GLY A 316 -5.81 -1.00 -17.89
CA GLY A 316 -5.00 -2.19 -18.09
C GLY A 316 -5.78 -3.43 -18.53
N PHE A 317 -5.05 -4.51 -18.80
CA PHE A 317 -5.56 -5.73 -19.42
C PHE A 317 -6.47 -6.60 -18.53
N LEU A 318 -6.54 -6.34 -17.22
CA LEU A 318 -7.41 -7.06 -16.26
C LEU A 318 -8.69 -6.28 -15.95
N SER A 319 -8.90 -5.13 -16.59
CA SER A 319 -10.04 -4.26 -16.33
C SER A 319 -11.31 -4.93 -16.86
N THR A 320 -12.23 -5.26 -15.96
CA THR A 320 -13.53 -5.87 -16.29
C THR A 320 -14.65 -4.94 -15.83
N PRO A 321 -15.51 -4.45 -16.75
CA PRO A 321 -16.61 -3.57 -16.37
C PRO A 321 -17.63 -4.33 -15.52
N THR A 322 -18.26 -3.62 -14.60
CA THR A 322 -19.32 -4.14 -13.74
C THR A 322 -20.66 -3.54 -14.16
N ASP A 323 -21.78 -4.12 -13.70
CA ASP A 323 -23.13 -3.62 -14.02
C ASP A 323 -23.33 -2.15 -13.62
N ALA A 324 -22.57 -1.67 -12.62
CA ALA A 324 -22.59 -0.28 -12.18
C ALA A 324 -22.14 0.72 -13.27
N PHE A 325 -21.49 0.28 -14.34
CA PHE A 325 -21.11 1.13 -15.48
C PHE A 325 -22.32 1.60 -16.28
N ASN A 326 -23.46 0.89 -16.19
CA ASN A 326 -24.71 1.27 -16.82
C ASN A 326 -25.49 2.33 -16.03
N THR A 327 -24.94 2.82 -14.91
CA THR A 327 -25.58 3.87 -14.10
C THR A 327 -25.54 5.19 -14.85
N GLU A 328 -26.68 5.88 -14.91
CA GLU A 328 -26.77 7.24 -15.41
C GLU A 328 -26.60 8.23 -14.25
N VAL A 329 -25.80 9.27 -14.47
CA VAL A 329 -25.51 10.32 -13.49
C VAL A 329 -26.13 11.62 -14.00
N HIS A 330 -27.08 12.17 -13.25
CA HIS A 330 -27.66 13.48 -13.50
C HIS A 330 -27.01 14.53 -12.60
N ILE A 331 -26.65 15.67 -13.20
CA ILE A 331 -26.17 16.83 -12.43
C ILE A 331 -27.37 17.70 -12.08
N ASN A 332 -27.88 17.59 -10.86
CA ASN A 332 -29.01 18.41 -10.39
C ASN A 332 -28.62 19.89 -10.34
N ARG A 333 -27.45 20.19 -9.78
CA ARG A 333 -26.99 21.56 -9.57
C ARG A 333 -25.50 21.62 -9.30
N PHE A 334 -24.85 22.63 -9.86
CA PHE A 334 -23.49 23.03 -9.50
C PHE A 334 -23.51 24.40 -8.80
N TYR A 335 -22.75 24.55 -7.72
CA TYR A 335 -22.59 25.84 -7.06
C TYR A 335 -21.24 25.96 -6.35
N MET A 336 -20.88 27.20 -6.02
CA MET A 336 -19.63 27.55 -5.35
C MET A 336 -19.94 28.31 -4.06
N ASP A 337 -19.15 28.01 -3.04
CA ASP A 337 -19.10 28.82 -1.83
C ASP A 337 -17.90 29.77 -1.91
N TYR A 338 -18.02 30.92 -1.25
CA TYR A 338 -17.06 32.01 -1.32
C TYR A 338 -16.69 32.47 0.08
N TYR A 339 -15.45 32.88 0.27
CA TYR A 339 -15.03 33.64 1.43
C TYR A 339 -15.56 35.08 1.38
N ASP A 340 -15.55 35.78 2.50
CA ASP A 340 -15.89 37.20 2.57
C ASP A 340 -14.99 38.08 1.68
N SER A 341 -13.78 37.60 1.35
CA SER A 341 -12.85 38.23 0.40
C SER A 341 -13.32 38.14 -1.06
N GLY A 342 -14.32 37.30 -1.36
CA GLY A 342 -14.81 37.01 -2.72
C GLY A 342 -14.06 35.88 -3.44
N GLU A 343 -13.08 35.25 -2.79
CA GLU A 343 -12.40 34.07 -3.34
C GLU A 343 -13.25 32.80 -3.15
N VAL A 344 -13.19 31.88 -4.11
CA VAL A 344 -13.91 30.59 -4.03
C VAL A 344 -13.30 29.74 -2.91
N SER A 345 -14.15 29.27 -1.99
CA SER A 345 -13.74 28.42 -0.88
C SER A 345 -14.00 26.93 -1.16
N GLN A 346 -15.10 26.61 -1.85
CA GLN A 346 -15.52 25.23 -2.09
C GLN A 346 -16.37 25.10 -3.36
N PHE A 347 -16.29 23.94 -4.00
CA PHE A 347 -17.11 23.57 -5.15
C PHE A 347 -18.05 22.43 -4.77
N HIS A 348 -19.33 22.59 -5.10
CA HIS A 348 -20.36 21.62 -4.79
C HIS A 348 -21.09 21.16 -6.04
N THR A 349 -21.31 19.85 -6.13
CA THR A 349 -22.09 19.22 -7.19
C THR A 349 -23.14 18.34 -6.55
N ASP A 350 -24.41 18.69 -6.70
CA ASP A 350 -25.55 17.84 -6.35
C ASP A 350 -25.84 16.92 -7.52
N LEU A 351 -25.72 15.60 -7.29
CA LEU A 351 -25.90 14.60 -8.33
C LEU A 351 -26.81 13.46 -7.88
N SER A 352 -27.57 12.94 -8.84
CA SER A 352 -28.46 11.80 -8.68
C SER A 352 -28.03 10.66 -9.60
N LEU A 353 -28.03 9.45 -9.07
CA LEU A 353 -27.74 8.22 -9.79
C LEU A 353 -29.04 7.53 -10.16
N PHE A 354 -29.15 7.10 -11.42
CA PHE A 354 -30.30 6.38 -11.94
C PHE A 354 -29.89 5.00 -12.45
N ASP A 355 -30.74 4.01 -12.19
CA ASP A 355 -30.62 2.67 -12.77
C ASP A 355 -31.12 2.66 -14.23
N LEU A 356 -30.90 1.55 -14.93
CA LEU A 356 -31.40 1.31 -16.29
C LEU A 356 -32.93 1.46 -16.41
N ASP A 357 -33.66 1.21 -15.32
CA ASP A 357 -35.12 1.37 -15.27
C ASP A 357 -35.56 2.83 -15.01
N GLY A 358 -34.63 3.79 -14.96
CA GLY A 358 -34.89 5.20 -14.70
C GLY A 358 -35.23 5.52 -13.23
N LYS A 359 -35.02 4.57 -12.32
CA LYS A 359 -35.25 4.76 -10.89
C LYS A 359 -34.04 5.43 -10.23
N GLU A 360 -34.29 6.49 -9.46
CA GLU A 360 -33.26 7.13 -8.64
C GLU A 360 -32.76 6.17 -7.55
N ILE A 361 -31.49 5.79 -7.62
CA ILE A 361 -30.80 4.90 -6.70
C ILE A 361 -30.30 5.68 -5.48
N MET A 362 -29.71 6.85 -5.73
CA MET A 362 -29.02 7.65 -4.72
C MET A 362 -28.90 9.09 -5.19
N ARG A 363 -29.02 10.03 -4.24
CA ARG A 363 -28.64 11.44 -4.43
C ARG A 363 -27.61 11.83 -3.38
N LYS A 364 -26.58 12.57 -3.79
CA LYS A 364 -25.59 13.14 -2.88
C LYS A 364 -25.04 14.44 -3.45
N THR A 365 -24.89 15.44 -2.59
CA THR A 365 -24.04 16.60 -2.88
C THR A 365 -22.60 16.26 -2.54
N ILE A 366 -21.74 16.22 -3.55
CA ILE A 366 -20.29 16.01 -3.41
C ILE A 366 -19.56 17.35 -3.37
N SER A 367 -18.34 17.33 -2.82
CA SER A 367 -17.43 18.47 -2.83
C SER A 367 -15.98 17.99 -2.96
N VAL A 368 -15.03 18.92 -3.04
CA VAL A 368 -13.61 18.56 -3.00
C VAL A 368 -13.33 17.78 -1.71
N ASN A 369 -12.67 16.62 -1.84
CA ASN A 369 -12.41 15.63 -0.78
C ASN A 369 -13.62 14.87 -0.20
N ASP A 370 -14.85 15.14 -0.63
CA ASP A 370 -16.04 14.33 -0.27
C ASP A 370 -16.70 13.71 -1.51
N PRO A 371 -16.16 12.59 -2.04
CA PRO A 371 -16.67 11.97 -3.26
C PRO A 371 -17.95 11.15 -3.02
N LEU A 372 -18.66 10.84 -4.10
CA LEU A 372 -19.70 9.81 -4.10
C LEU A 372 -19.07 8.45 -4.40
N ARG A 373 -19.51 7.39 -3.71
CA ARG A 373 -19.06 6.02 -3.94
C ARG A 373 -20.26 5.10 -4.14
N TYR A 374 -20.32 4.41 -5.28
CA TYR A 374 -21.39 3.48 -5.62
C TYR A 374 -20.88 2.37 -6.53
N GLY A 375 -21.23 1.10 -6.26
CA GLY A 375 -20.89 -0.03 -7.15
C GLY A 375 -19.40 -0.22 -7.45
N GLY A 376 -18.50 0.23 -6.56
CA GLY A 376 -17.05 0.22 -6.77
C GLY A 376 -16.49 1.44 -7.52
N ILE A 377 -17.37 2.31 -8.02
CA ILE A 377 -17.06 3.55 -8.72
C ILE A 377 -17.00 4.67 -7.68
N THR A 378 -16.00 5.54 -7.80
CA THR A 378 -15.87 6.76 -7.01
C THR A 378 -15.89 7.96 -7.95
N ILE A 379 -16.79 8.92 -7.68
CA ILE A 379 -16.99 10.15 -8.45
C ILE A 379 -16.47 11.31 -7.61
N TYR A 380 -15.45 12.00 -8.11
CA TYR A 380 -14.80 13.13 -7.46
C TYR A 380 -15.18 14.44 -8.16
N GLN A 381 -15.40 15.48 -7.38
CA GLN A 381 -15.44 16.84 -7.88
C GLN A 381 -13.99 17.35 -8.02
N THR A 382 -13.54 17.55 -9.25
CA THR A 382 -12.14 17.91 -9.56
C THR A 382 -12.00 19.23 -10.28
N ASP A 383 -13.00 19.62 -11.08
CA ASP A 383 -12.95 20.88 -11.82
C ASP A 383 -14.36 21.48 -12.04
N TRP A 384 -14.41 22.64 -12.69
CA TRP A 384 -15.65 23.30 -13.11
C TRP A 384 -15.48 24.07 -14.42
N SER A 385 -16.61 24.34 -15.07
CA SER A 385 -16.66 25.20 -16.25
C SER A 385 -17.91 26.07 -16.25
N PHE A 386 -17.97 27.02 -17.18
CA PHE A 386 -19.12 27.88 -17.43
C PHE A 386 -19.73 27.45 -18.77
N SER A 387 -20.95 26.90 -18.75
CA SER A 387 -21.61 26.39 -19.96
C SER A 387 -22.30 27.49 -20.73
N ALA A 388 -23.24 28.20 -20.09
CA ALA A 388 -24.06 29.18 -20.78
C ALA A 388 -24.55 30.27 -19.83
N LEU A 389 -24.70 31.47 -20.37
CA LEU A 389 -25.28 32.61 -19.69
C LEU A 389 -26.70 32.83 -20.22
N GLN A 390 -27.68 32.82 -19.32
CA GLN A 390 -29.07 33.12 -19.66
C GLN A 390 -29.33 34.61 -19.56
N ILE A 391 -29.79 35.21 -20.66
CA ILE A 391 -30.10 36.63 -20.71
C ILE A 391 -31.49 36.90 -21.27
N LEU A 392 -32.11 37.99 -20.83
CA LEU A 392 -33.22 38.63 -21.53
C LEU A 392 -32.71 39.89 -22.21
N LYS A 393 -33.16 40.12 -23.43
CA LYS A 393 -32.90 41.34 -24.19
C LYS A 393 -34.24 41.99 -24.52
N ASP A 394 -34.44 43.23 -24.10
CA ASP A 394 -35.68 43.99 -24.34
C ASP A 394 -36.94 43.24 -23.92
N ASP A 395 -36.85 42.53 -22.78
CA ASP A 395 -37.90 41.65 -22.22
C ASP A 395 -38.23 40.42 -23.09
N GLU A 396 -37.43 40.13 -24.13
CA GLU A 396 -37.47 38.91 -24.93
C GLU A 396 -36.39 37.90 -24.48
N GLY A 397 -36.72 36.60 -24.56
CA GLY A 397 -35.85 35.48 -24.17
C GLY A 397 -36.53 34.50 -23.20
N PRO A 398 -35.77 33.71 -22.39
CA PRO A 398 -34.32 33.79 -22.18
C PRO A 398 -33.51 33.18 -23.34
N PHE A 399 -32.45 33.86 -23.74
CA PHE A 399 -31.45 33.36 -24.68
C PHE A 399 -30.30 32.70 -23.91
N ASN A 400 -29.91 31.49 -24.31
CA ASN A 400 -28.74 30.79 -23.78
C ASN A 400 -27.51 31.16 -24.63
N LEU A 401 -26.67 32.05 -24.13
CA LEU A 401 -25.39 32.39 -24.76
C LEU A 401 -24.31 31.43 -24.28
N ALA A 402 -23.70 30.68 -25.19
CA ALA A 402 -22.59 29.80 -24.85
C ALA A 402 -21.41 30.61 -24.30
N MET A 403 -20.82 30.14 -23.20
CA MET A 403 -19.65 30.74 -22.57
C MET A 403 -18.41 29.96 -22.96
N ALA A 404 -17.38 30.65 -23.46
CA ALA A 404 -16.14 30.04 -23.89
C ALA A 404 -15.00 30.39 -22.93
N PRO A 405 -14.12 29.44 -22.58
CA PRO A 405 -12.92 29.75 -21.81
C PRO A 405 -11.95 30.59 -22.65
N LEU A 406 -11.48 31.69 -22.08
CA LEU A 406 -10.50 32.60 -22.68
C LEU A 406 -9.12 32.29 -22.14
N LYS A 407 -8.12 32.20 -23.03
CA LYS A 407 -6.72 32.00 -22.64
C LYS A 407 -6.17 33.28 -22.01
N ILE A 408 -5.76 33.20 -20.75
CA ILE A 408 -5.05 34.26 -20.03
C ILE A 408 -3.68 33.73 -19.61
N ASN A 409 -2.71 34.62 -19.46
CA ASN A 409 -1.45 34.27 -18.80
C ASN A 409 -1.71 33.94 -17.31
N GLY A 410 -1.55 32.67 -16.94
CA GLY A 410 -1.68 32.15 -15.57
C GLY A 410 -2.89 31.25 -15.32
N ASP A 411 -3.06 30.78 -14.09
CA ASP A 411 -4.03 29.73 -13.73
C ASP A 411 -5.48 30.23 -13.52
N LYS A 412 -5.77 31.49 -13.85
CA LYS A 412 -7.09 32.08 -13.61
C LYS A 412 -8.03 31.79 -14.78
N LYS A 413 -9.14 31.12 -14.50
CA LYS A 413 -10.22 30.90 -15.46
C LYS A 413 -10.97 32.21 -15.73
N LEU A 414 -11.07 32.58 -16.99
CA LEU A 414 -11.97 33.62 -17.48
C LEU A 414 -12.81 33.03 -18.59
N PHE A 415 -14.10 33.32 -18.54
CA PHE A 415 -15.04 32.94 -19.56
C PHE A 415 -15.60 34.18 -20.22
N GLY A 416 -15.89 34.07 -21.50
CA GLY A 416 -16.49 35.15 -22.27
C GLY A 416 -17.59 34.66 -23.18
N THR A 417 -18.57 35.53 -23.41
CA THR A 417 -19.55 35.38 -24.48
C THR A 417 -19.78 36.72 -25.16
N PHE A 418 -20.40 36.68 -26.32
CA PHE A 418 -20.64 37.83 -27.17
C PHE A 418 -22.08 37.79 -27.69
N LEU A 419 -22.83 38.86 -27.43
CA LEU A 419 -24.18 39.05 -27.95
C LEU A 419 -24.10 39.99 -29.16
N PRO A 420 -24.24 39.49 -30.40
CA PRO A 420 -24.24 40.33 -31.58
C PRO A 420 -25.45 41.28 -31.58
N VAL A 421 -25.21 42.54 -31.95
CA VAL A 421 -26.24 43.58 -32.11
C VAL A 421 -26.19 44.05 -33.57
N GLY A 422 -27.10 43.52 -34.39
CA GLY A 422 -27.13 43.75 -35.84
C GLY A 422 -27.16 42.45 -36.64
N ASP A 423 -26.82 42.51 -37.93
CA ASP A 423 -26.75 41.34 -38.79
C ASP A 423 -25.49 40.51 -38.49
N ALA A 424 -25.69 39.25 -38.12
CA ALA A 424 -24.65 38.32 -37.71
C ALA A 424 -23.77 37.81 -38.87
N GLU A 425 -24.19 38.01 -40.12
CA GLU A 425 -23.44 37.51 -41.30
C GLU A 425 -22.38 38.51 -41.83
N LEU A 426 -22.30 39.71 -41.26
CA LEU A 426 -21.29 40.71 -41.64
C LEU A 426 -19.93 40.43 -40.96
N PRO A 427 -18.79 40.69 -41.62
CA PRO A 427 -17.46 40.42 -41.05
C PRO A 427 -17.08 41.30 -39.85
N ASN A 428 -17.79 42.41 -39.61
CA ASN A 428 -17.57 43.35 -38.50
C ASN A 428 -18.83 43.50 -37.64
N VAL A 429 -19.38 42.38 -37.14
CA VAL A 429 -20.52 42.42 -36.22
C VAL A 429 -20.10 43.12 -34.93
N LYS A 430 -20.76 44.23 -34.61
CA LYS A 430 -20.66 44.85 -33.29
C LYS A 430 -21.61 44.13 -32.33
N GLY A 431 -21.25 44.11 -31.05
CA GLY A 431 -22.06 43.44 -30.04
C GLY A 431 -21.56 43.68 -28.64
N ILE A 432 -22.36 43.21 -27.69
CA ILE A 432 -22.11 43.35 -26.26
C ILE A 432 -21.24 42.19 -25.82
N SER A 433 -20.10 42.48 -25.20
CA SER A 433 -19.18 41.47 -24.67
C SER A 433 -19.44 41.25 -23.19
N MET A 434 -19.52 40.00 -22.76
CA MET A 434 -19.76 39.63 -21.36
C MET A 434 -18.65 38.70 -20.89
N LEU A 435 -18.05 39.01 -19.75
CA LEU A 435 -16.93 38.28 -19.17
C LEU A 435 -17.26 37.85 -17.75
N ALA A 436 -16.82 36.65 -17.36
CA ALA A 436 -17.05 36.10 -16.03
C ALA A 436 -15.83 35.33 -15.54
N ARG A 437 -15.45 35.54 -14.27
CA ARG A 437 -14.42 34.72 -13.58
C ARG A 437 -15.04 33.64 -12.69
N ASP A 438 -16.32 33.81 -12.36
CA ASP A 438 -17.11 32.94 -11.51
C ASP A 438 -18.58 32.98 -11.99
N LEU A 439 -19.48 32.30 -11.28
CA LEU A 439 -20.91 32.29 -11.60
C LEU A 439 -21.70 33.41 -10.90
N GLN A 440 -21.06 34.25 -10.08
CA GLN A 440 -21.74 35.31 -9.31
C GLN A 440 -21.72 36.66 -10.01
N SER A 441 -20.66 36.97 -10.77
CA SER A 441 -20.42 38.32 -11.30
C SER A 441 -20.12 38.29 -12.80
N ILE A 442 -21.00 38.92 -13.58
CA ILE A 442 -20.85 39.10 -15.02
C ILE A 442 -20.48 40.54 -15.30
N VAL A 443 -19.30 40.75 -15.88
CA VAL A 443 -18.79 42.03 -16.33
C VAL A 443 -19.24 42.26 -17.77
N ILE A 444 -19.81 43.43 -18.06
CA ILE A 444 -20.42 43.72 -19.36
C ILE A 444 -19.75 44.96 -19.98
N TYR A 445 -19.45 44.85 -21.27
CA TYR A 445 -18.85 45.88 -22.11
C TYR A 445 -19.75 46.23 -23.30
N ASP A 446 -19.78 47.51 -23.65
CA ASP A 446 -20.59 48.06 -24.74
C ASP A 446 -20.02 47.76 -26.14
N LEU A 447 -20.69 48.29 -27.17
CA LEU A 447 -20.34 48.08 -28.58
C LEU A 447 -18.95 48.61 -28.97
N GLU A 448 -18.39 49.54 -28.18
CA GLU A 448 -17.06 50.12 -28.36
C GLU A 448 -16.00 49.47 -27.44
N GLY A 449 -16.40 48.47 -26.65
CA GLY A 449 -15.52 47.76 -25.71
C GLY A 449 -15.24 48.54 -24.42
N LYS A 450 -16.03 49.57 -24.12
CA LYS A 450 -15.95 50.31 -22.86
C LYS A 450 -16.81 49.61 -21.79
N PHE A 451 -16.32 49.63 -20.55
CA PHE A 451 -16.98 48.99 -19.43
C PHE A 451 -18.34 49.65 -19.13
N SER A 452 -19.42 48.86 -19.20
CA SER A 452 -20.79 49.32 -18.95
C SER A 452 -21.24 49.02 -17.51
N GLY A 453 -20.79 47.92 -16.92
CA GLY A 453 -21.13 47.58 -15.55
C GLY A 453 -20.93 46.11 -15.18
N VAL A 454 -21.35 45.76 -13.97
CA VAL A 454 -21.38 44.38 -13.46
C VAL A 454 -22.83 44.02 -13.09
N ARG A 455 -23.24 42.80 -13.41
CA ARG A 455 -24.53 42.24 -13.00
C ARG A 455 -24.36 40.88 -12.36
N ARG A 456 -25.17 40.62 -11.33
CA ARG A 456 -25.28 39.29 -10.70
C ARG A 456 -26.40 38.51 -11.38
N PRO A 457 -26.17 37.26 -11.81
CA PRO A 457 -27.24 36.39 -12.29
C PRO A 457 -28.36 36.29 -11.25
N GLY A 458 -29.61 36.31 -11.71
CA GLY A 458 -30.79 36.23 -10.84
C GLY A 458 -31.17 37.53 -10.12
N SER A 459 -30.38 38.60 -10.23
CA SER A 459 -30.69 39.90 -9.59
C SER A 459 -31.93 40.60 -10.15
N LYS A 460 -32.35 40.24 -11.37
CA LYS A 460 -33.46 40.86 -12.12
C LYS A 460 -33.28 42.35 -12.39
N LEU A 461 -32.10 42.91 -12.15
CA LEU A 461 -31.81 44.32 -12.40
C LEU A 461 -31.32 44.51 -13.85
N PRO A 462 -32.06 45.27 -14.68
CA PRO A 462 -31.62 45.54 -16.03
C PRO A 462 -30.36 46.41 -16.10
N ILE A 463 -29.65 46.33 -17.22
CA ILE A 463 -28.61 47.27 -17.63
C ILE A 463 -28.95 47.73 -19.05
N ASP A 464 -29.03 49.03 -19.25
CA ASP A 464 -29.27 49.61 -20.57
C ASP A 464 -27.92 49.87 -21.24
N ILE A 465 -27.70 49.27 -22.41
CA ILE A 465 -26.47 49.38 -23.20
C ILE A 465 -26.88 49.73 -24.62
N ASP A 466 -26.50 50.94 -25.06
CA ASP A 466 -26.74 51.44 -26.41
C ASP A 466 -28.19 51.28 -26.92
N GLY A 467 -29.15 51.49 -26.01
CA GLY A 467 -30.58 51.42 -26.29
C GLY A 467 -31.21 50.02 -26.19
N SER A 468 -30.43 48.98 -25.87
CA SER A 468 -30.93 47.63 -25.55
C SER A 468 -30.94 47.40 -24.04
N ARG A 469 -32.05 46.89 -23.51
CA ARG A 469 -32.20 46.51 -22.10
C ARG A 469 -31.77 45.06 -21.91
N ILE A 470 -30.71 44.82 -21.14
CA ILE A 470 -30.20 43.47 -20.86
C ILE A 470 -30.46 43.08 -19.40
N VAL A 471 -30.98 41.88 -19.15
CA VAL A 471 -31.09 41.28 -17.80
C VAL A 471 -30.39 39.94 -17.79
N ILE A 472 -29.48 39.73 -16.82
CA ILE A 472 -28.86 38.42 -16.60
C ILE A 472 -29.77 37.58 -15.73
N VAL A 473 -30.37 36.54 -16.32
CA VAL A 473 -31.35 35.66 -15.66
C VAL A 473 -30.63 34.63 -14.80
N ASP A 474 -29.70 33.88 -15.39
CA ASP A 474 -28.99 32.79 -14.71
C ASP A 474 -27.62 32.53 -15.33
N ALA A 475 -26.74 31.87 -14.57
CA ALA A 475 -25.43 31.42 -14.99
C ALA A 475 -25.33 29.90 -14.85
N ILE A 476 -25.30 29.21 -15.99
CA ILE A 476 -25.27 27.75 -16.04
C ILE A 476 -23.81 27.28 -15.93
N GLY A 477 -23.46 26.77 -14.76
CA GLY A 477 -22.19 26.12 -14.51
C GLY A 477 -22.18 24.65 -14.94
N SER A 478 -20.97 24.12 -15.10
CA SER A 478 -20.70 22.70 -15.33
C SER A 478 -19.77 22.15 -14.24
N SER A 479 -20.04 20.92 -13.84
CA SER A 479 -19.18 20.16 -12.93
C SER A 479 -18.16 19.35 -13.73
N GLY A 480 -16.88 19.54 -13.44
CA GLY A 480 -15.80 18.66 -13.85
C GLY A 480 -15.65 17.51 -12.85
N LEU A 481 -15.90 16.30 -13.32
CA LEU A 481 -15.94 15.10 -12.52
C LEU A 481 -14.90 14.09 -12.98
N ASP A 482 -14.15 13.55 -12.02
CA ASP A 482 -13.27 12.39 -12.24
C ASP A 482 -13.93 11.14 -11.69
N LEU A 483 -14.04 10.12 -12.53
CA LEU A 483 -14.57 8.82 -12.18
C LEU A 483 -13.42 7.82 -12.10
N LYS A 484 -13.42 7.01 -11.04
CA LYS A 484 -12.40 5.98 -10.84
C LYS A 484 -12.98 4.71 -10.21
N THR A 485 -12.56 3.57 -10.73
CA THR A 485 -12.80 2.23 -10.15
C THR A 485 -11.45 1.57 -9.90
N ASP A 486 -11.17 1.14 -8.67
CA ASP A 486 -9.85 0.62 -8.31
C ASP A 486 -9.94 -0.60 -7.37
N PRO A 487 -9.76 -1.82 -7.90
CA PRO A 487 -9.87 -3.05 -7.12
C PRO A 487 -8.67 -3.30 -6.19
N GLY A 488 -7.53 -2.63 -6.42
CA GLY A 488 -6.31 -2.86 -5.64
C GLY A 488 -6.26 -2.08 -4.33
N VAL A 489 -7.01 -0.99 -4.21
CA VAL A 489 -7.03 -0.09 -3.03
C VAL A 489 -7.22 -0.85 -1.70
N PRO A 490 -8.20 -1.76 -1.54
CA PRO A 490 -8.37 -2.50 -0.28
C PRO A 490 -7.15 -3.34 0.09
N ILE A 491 -6.50 -3.97 -0.90
CA ILE A 491 -5.32 -4.82 -0.69
C ILE A 491 -4.12 -3.96 -0.26
N VAL A 492 -3.95 -2.80 -0.90
CA VAL A 492 -2.90 -1.83 -0.54
C VAL A 492 -3.08 -1.36 0.90
N TYR A 493 -4.29 -0.96 1.29
CA TYR A 493 -4.57 -0.53 2.68
C TYR A 493 -4.36 -1.66 3.69
N ALA A 494 -4.78 -2.89 3.37
CA ALA A 494 -4.51 -4.04 4.22
C ALA A 494 -2.99 -4.29 4.37
N GLY A 495 -2.24 -4.14 3.28
CA GLY A 495 -0.78 -4.20 3.26
C GLY A 495 -0.13 -3.13 4.14
N PHE A 496 -0.56 -1.86 4.01
CA PHE A 496 -0.06 -0.78 4.88
C PHE A 496 -0.38 -1.01 6.36
N GLY A 497 -1.61 -1.42 6.69
CA GLY A 497 -1.99 -1.77 8.06
C GLY A 497 -1.14 -2.90 8.63
N ALA A 498 -0.91 -3.95 7.83
CA ALA A 498 -0.02 -5.05 8.21
C ALA A 498 1.43 -4.59 8.38
N LEU A 499 1.92 -3.70 7.52
CA LEU A 499 3.28 -3.13 7.60
C LEU A 499 3.46 -2.33 8.89
N MET A 500 2.51 -1.45 9.22
CA MET A 500 2.55 -0.67 10.46
C MET A 500 2.58 -1.59 11.69
N LEU A 501 1.64 -2.54 11.77
CA LEU A 501 1.54 -3.48 12.89
C LEU A 501 2.82 -4.32 13.05
N THR A 502 3.30 -4.92 11.95
CA THR A 502 4.48 -5.80 12.00
C THR A 502 5.76 -5.02 12.26
N THR A 503 5.85 -3.76 11.83
CA THR A 503 6.96 -2.86 12.17
C THR A 503 6.97 -2.55 13.67
N CYS A 504 5.82 -2.25 14.28
CA CYS A 504 5.70 -2.08 15.73
C CYS A 504 6.14 -3.34 16.49
N ILE A 505 5.69 -4.52 16.06
CA ILE A 505 6.10 -5.82 16.66
C ILE A 505 7.61 -6.05 16.48
N SER A 506 8.23 -5.52 15.42
CA SER A 506 9.66 -5.69 15.15
C SER A 506 10.56 -5.03 16.20
N PHE A 507 10.06 -4.02 16.92
CA PHE A 507 10.79 -3.38 18.03
C PHE A 507 10.87 -4.26 19.28
N LEU A 508 10.06 -5.32 19.39
CA LEU A 508 10.16 -6.27 20.49
C LEU A 508 11.49 -7.04 20.40
N SER A 509 12.32 -6.85 21.43
CA SER A 509 13.57 -7.58 21.57
C SER A 509 13.29 -9.01 22.02
N HIS A 510 13.96 -9.96 21.37
CA HIS A 510 13.93 -11.35 21.75
C HIS A 510 15.10 -11.67 22.68
N THR A 511 14.81 -11.80 23.96
CA THR A 511 15.78 -12.11 25.02
C THR A 511 15.71 -13.58 25.40
N ARG A 512 16.87 -14.17 25.71
CA ARG A 512 17.02 -15.54 26.21
C ARG A 512 17.92 -15.51 27.43
N ILE A 513 17.56 -16.32 28.42
CA ILE A 513 18.26 -16.47 29.68
C ILE A 513 18.47 -17.95 29.92
N TRP A 514 19.65 -18.30 30.39
CA TRP A 514 20.01 -19.62 30.87
C TRP A 514 20.49 -19.49 32.30
N ALA A 515 20.12 -20.43 33.15
CA ALA A 515 20.71 -20.55 34.47
C ALA A 515 20.98 -22.01 34.83
N LEU A 516 22.01 -22.26 35.64
CA LEU A 516 22.37 -23.59 36.13
C LEU A 516 22.68 -23.51 37.63
N GLN A 517 22.02 -24.36 38.41
CA GLN A 517 22.29 -24.55 39.82
C GLN A 517 23.57 -25.39 39.98
N ASP A 518 24.56 -24.84 40.66
CA ASP A 518 25.81 -25.51 41.03
C ASP A 518 25.99 -25.42 42.55
N GLY A 519 25.53 -26.44 43.26
CA GLY A 519 25.44 -26.42 44.73
C GLY A 519 24.52 -25.31 45.22
N THR A 520 25.06 -24.38 46.01
CA THR A 520 24.33 -23.19 46.51
C THR A 520 24.46 -21.97 45.58
N MET A 521 25.19 -22.08 44.47
CA MET A 521 25.38 -20.98 43.51
C MET A 521 24.51 -21.17 42.28
N VAL A 522 24.09 -20.05 41.67
CA VAL A 522 23.36 -20.03 40.40
C VAL A 522 24.19 -19.28 39.38
N VAL A 523 24.65 -19.97 38.33
CA VAL A 523 25.36 -19.36 37.21
C VAL A 523 24.32 -18.95 36.17
N ILE A 524 24.31 -17.68 35.78
CA ILE A 524 23.29 -17.08 34.91
C ILE A 524 23.97 -16.52 33.67
N GLY A 525 23.34 -16.67 32.52
CA GLY A 525 23.80 -16.15 31.25
C GLY A 525 22.64 -15.67 30.40
N GLY A 526 22.85 -14.59 29.66
CA GLY A 526 21.79 -13.92 28.91
C GLY A 526 22.24 -13.53 27.51
N LYS A 527 21.29 -13.49 26.58
CA LYS A 527 21.49 -12.98 25.22
C LYS A 527 20.25 -12.26 24.70
N THR A 528 20.46 -11.12 24.06
CA THR A 528 19.42 -10.34 23.38
C THR A 528 19.77 -10.12 21.91
N ASN A 529 18.78 -9.91 21.05
CA ASN A 529 19.01 -9.62 19.63
C ASN A 529 19.13 -8.13 19.30
N ARG A 530 18.53 -7.23 20.09
CA ARG A 530 18.42 -5.79 19.79
C ARG A 530 18.78 -4.91 20.99
N ALA A 531 18.11 -5.08 22.14
CA ALA A 531 18.31 -4.27 23.35
C ALA A 531 19.63 -4.56 24.10
N LYS A 532 20.78 -4.48 23.43
CA LYS A 532 22.08 -4.87 24.00
C LYS A 532 22.55 -3.97 25.15
N ALA A 533 22.17 -2.70 25.15
CA ALA A 533 22.57 -1.74 26.18
C ALA A 533 21.66 -1.80 27.42
N GLU A 534 20.34 -1.94 27.22
CA GLU A 534 19.35 -1.95 28.31
C GLU A 534 19.25 -3.31 29.01
N PHE A 535 19.56 -4.40 28.30
CA PHE A 535 19.39 -5.76 28.81
C PHE A 535 20.25 -6.09 30.05
N PRO A 536 21.55 -5.71 30.13
CA PRO A 536 22.32 -5.91 31.35
C PRO A 536 21.70 -5.19 32.56
N GLU A 537 21.30 -3.92 32.42
CA GLU A 537 20.68 -3.17 33.53
C GLU A 537 19.33 -3.75 33.97
N GLU A 538 18.50 -4.22 33.03
CA GLU A 538 17.27 -4.94 33.36
C GLU A 538 17.59 -6.24 34.11
N MET A 539 18.65 -6.95 33.70
CA MET A 539 19.07 -8.20 34.32
C MET A 539 19.55 -7.97 35.75
N ASP A 540 20.48 -7.03 35.97
CA ASP A 540 21.03 -6.72 37.29
C ASP A 540 19.90 -6.39 38.28
N ARG A 541 18.93 -5.56 37.87
CA ARG A 541 17.73 -5.23 38.68
C ARG A 541 16.85 -6.44 39.01
N LEU A 542 16.80 -7.44 38.13
CA LEU A 542 16.06 -8.69 38.37
C LEU A 542 16.85 -9.62 39.29
N LEU A 543 18.16 -9.71 39.10
CA LEU A 543 19.06 -10.55 39.90
C LEU A 543 19.15 -10.05 41.35
N ASP A 544 19.17 -8.73 41.57
CA ASP A 544 19.17 -8.11 42.90
C ASP A 544 17.93 -8.45 43.76
N ARG A 545 16.86 -8.94 43.13
CA ARG A 545 15.62 -9.33 43.81
C ARG A 545 15.57 -10.81 44.17
N VAL A 546 16.55 -11.61 43.74
CA VAL A 546 16.61 -13.04 44.04
C VAL A 546 16.91 -13.23 45.53
N PRO A 547 16.06 -13.94 46.29
CA PRO A 547 16.29 -14.16 47.70
C PRO A 547 17.52 -15.04 47.94
N GLU A 548 18.29 -14.71 48.98
CA GLU A 548 19.39 -15.56 49.44
C GLU A 548 18.86 -16.72 50.30
N ILE A 549 19.38 -17.92 50.05
CA ILE A 549 19.19 -19.11 50.87
C ILE A 549 19.91 -18.87 52.20
N VAL A 550 19.15 -18.65 53.27
CA VAL A 550 19.65 -18.59 54.64
C VAL A 550 19.63 -20.01 55.20
N GLU A 551 20.80 -20.63 55.42
CA GLU A 551 20.87 -21.87 56.20
C GLU A 551 20.43 -21.57 57.64
N SER A 552 19.36 -22.22 58.10
CA SER A 552 18.99 -22.17 59.52
C SER A 552 20.05 -22.91 60.32
N SER A 553 20.89 -22.19 61.06
CA SER A 553 21.80 -22.79 62.03
C SER A 553 20.98 -23.48 63.12
N ARG A 554 20.78 -24.80 63.02
CA ARG A 554 20.41 -25.63 64.18
C ARG A 554 21.66 -25.77 65.04
N SER A 555 21.76 -24.97 66.09
CA SER A 555 22.64 -25.26 67.23
C SER A 555 22.02 -26.40 68.03
N GLU A 556 22.37 -27.64 67.71
CA GLU A 556 22.25 -28.73 68.69
C GLU A 556 23.45 -28.61 69.64
N GLU A 557 23.21 -27.97 70.78
CA GLU A 557 24.12 -27.99 71.93
C GLU A 557 23.81 -29.26 72.72
N PRO A 558 24.76 -30.20 72.94
CA PRO A 558 24.52 -31.37 73.76
C PRO A 558 24.59 -30.98 75.23
N ASP A 559 23.46 -31.11 75.94
CA ASP A 559 23.37 -31.02 77.40
C ASP A 559 24.30 -32.05 78.06
N ASN A 560 25.48 -31.60 78.49
CA ASN A 560 26.27 -32.29 79.50
C ASN A 560 25.81 -31.79 80.88
N VAL A 561 24.88 -32.49 81.49
CA VAL A 561 24.53 -32.32 82.91
C VAL A 561 25.42 -33.22 83.75
N SER A 562 26.30 -32.61 84.53
CA SER A 562 26.85 -33.15 85.77
C SER A 562 26.13 -32.48 86.94
N GLY A 563 25.60 -33.28 87.87
CA GLY A 563 24.92 -32.82 89.08
C GLY A 563 23.73 -33.69 89.46
#